data_AF-A0A916K9D1-F1
#
_entry.id   AF-A0A916K9D1-F1
#
_cell.length_a   1.000
_cell.length_b   1.000
_cell.length_c   1.000
_cell.angle_alpha   90.00
_cell.angle_beta   90.00
_cell.angle_gamma   90.00
#
_symmetry.space_group_name_H-M   'P 1'
#
loop_
_entity.id
_entity.type
_entity.pdbx_description
1 polymer ?
#
loop_
_entity_poly.entity_id
_entity_poly.type
_entity_poly.pdbx_seq_one_letter_code
_entity_poly.pdbx_strand_id
1 'polypeptide(L)'
;MFRIVVIALILVPALEIWGLFEMGKLIGGWQTFGLIVLTGFLGAWLARREGRKVWTYARQQLSVGAFPTDSILDGIAIFTGGLLLMSPGLITDVFGFLMVFPVTRPIFTRWILAIIRKRIGTGSYSFFWRE
;
A
#
# COMPACT_ATOMS: atom_id res chain seq x y z
N MET A 1 7.14 -12.86 16.09
CA MET A 1 6.88 -11.84 15.04
C MET A 1 7.91 -11.90 13.91
N PHE A 2 9.22 -11.89 14.21
CA PHE A 2 10.29 -12.00 13.20
C PHE A 2 10.16 -13.20 12.25
N ARG A 3 9.88 -14.41 12.77
CA ARG A 3 9.65 -15.62 11.96
C ARG A 3 8.54 -15.46 10.89
N ILE A 4 7.45 -14.78 11.24
CA ILE A 4 6.33 -14.56 10.32
C ILE A 4 6.73 -13.62 9.19
N VAL A 5 7.49 -12.57 9.52
CA VAL A 5 8.01 -11.61 8.52
C VAL A 5 8.96 -12.29 7.55
N VAL A 6 9.88 -13.13 8.04
CA VAL A 6 10.82 -13.87 7.18
C VAL A 6 10.09 -14.85 6.27
N ILE A 7 9.10 -15.58 6.81
CA ILE A 7 8.29 -16.50 6.01
C ILE A 7 7.51 -15.74 4.92
N ALA A 8 6.90 -14.60 5.27
CA ALA A 8 6.19 -13.77 4.29
C ALA A 8 7.15 -13.21 3.22
N LEU A 9 8.34 -12.74 3.62
CA LEU A 9 9.34 -12.21 2.70
C LEU A 9 9.82 -13.25 1.67
N ILE A 10 9.80 -14.54 2.01
CA ILE A 10 10.21 -15.62 1.09
C ILE A 10 9.01 -16.14 0.27
N LEU A 11 7.88 -16.42 0.93
CA LEU A 11 6.72 -17.02 0.27
C LEU A 11 6.05 -16.08 -0.73
N VAL A 12 5.95 -14.78 -0.41
CA VAL A 12 5.31 -13.80 -1.30
C VAL A 12 6.00 -13.74 -2.66
N PRO A 13 7.32 -13.45 -2.77
CA PRO A 13 7.98 -13.40 -4.07
C PRO A 13 8.04 -14.77 -4.77
N ALA A 14 8.13 -15.88 -4.01
CA ALA A 14 8.07 -17.21 -4.61
C ALA A 14 6.74 -17.47 -5.33
N LEU A 15 5.61 -17.07 -4.70
CA LEU A 15 4.28 -17.16 -5.30
C LEU A 15 4.12 -16.22 -6.50
N GLU A 16 4.74 -15.03 -6.46
CA GLU A 16 4.73 -14.10 -7.60
C GLU A 16 5.43 -14.66 -8.82
N ILE A 17 6.64 -15.21 -8.66
CA ILE A 17 7.38 -15.83 -9.76
C ILE A 17 6.60 -17.00 -10.34
N TRP A 18 5.99 -17.83 -9.48
CA TRP A 18 5.15 -18.95 -9.92
C TRP A 18 3.92 -18.47 -10.71
N GLY A 19 3.21 -17.45 -10.22
CA GLY A 19 2.04 -16.88 -10.90
C GLY A 19 2.39 -16.22 -12.24
N LEU A 20 3.52 -15.51 -12.32
CA LEU A 20 4.05 -14.93 -13.57
C LEU A 20 4.35 -16.02 -14.60
N PHE A 21 4.94 -17.13 -14.16
CA PHE A 21 5.24 -18.25 -15.04
C PHE A 21 3.97 -18.90 -15.59
N GLU A 22 2.94 -19.07 -14.76
CA GLU A 22 1.68 -19.67 -15.18
C GLU A 22 0.89 -18.75 -16.13
N MET A 23 0.87 -17.44 -15.88
CA MET A 23 0.31 -16.45 -16.82
C MET A 23 1.08 -16.42 -18.15
N GLY A 24 2.40 -16.57 -18.09
CA GLY A 24 3.25 -16.74 -19.27
C GLY A 24 2.84 -17.92 -20.16
N LYS A 25 2.38 -19.03 -19.57
CA LYS A 25 1.87 -20.19 -20.31
C LYS A 25 0.46 -19.98 -20.87
N LEU A 26 -0.41 -19.31 -20.11
CA LEU A 26 -1.81 -19.11 -20.48
C LEU A 26 -1.99 -18.08 -21.60
N ILE A 27 -1.29 -16.95 -21.51
CA ILE A 27 -1.51 -15.77 -22.36
C ILE A 27 -0.31 -15.49 -23.30
N GLY A 28 0.83 -16.14 -23.03
CA GLY A 28 2.09 -15.92 -23.74
C GLY A 28 3.04 -14.98 -23.00
N GLY A 29 4.34 -15.26 -23.08
CA GLY A 29 5.38 -14.51 -22.36
C GLY A 29 5.45 -13.03 -22.75
N TRP A 30 5.24 -12.72 -24.04
CA TRP A 30 5.29 -11.34 -24.54
C TRP A 30 4.08 -10.51 -24.07
N GLN A 31 2.90 -11.12 -24.05
CA GLN A 31 1.67 -10.51 -23.53
C GLN A 31 1.76 -10.28 -22.02
N THR A 32 2.31 -11.25 -21.29
CA THR A 32 2.55 -11.14 -19.84
C THR A 32 3.55 -10.03 -19.53
N PHE A 33 4.63 -9.93 -20.31
CA PHE A 33 5.58 -8.81 -20.20
C PHE A 33 4.92 -7.46 -20.47
N GLY A 34 4.10 -7.35 -21.53
CA GLY A 34 3.35 -6.14 -21.83
C GLY A 34 2.41 -5.71 -20.69
N LEU A 35 1.73 -6.66 -20.04
CA LEU A 35 0.87 -6.40 -18.89
C LEU A 35 1.67 -5.87 -17.68
N ILE A 36 2.84 -6.43 -17.40
CA ILE A 36 3.72 -5.97 -16.30
C ILE A 36 4.19 -4.54 -16.57
N VAL A 37 4.64 -4.25 -17.79
CA VAL A 37 5.07 -2.90 -18.16
C VAL A 37 3.92 -1.89 -18.04
N LEU A 38 2.72 -2.27 -18.47
CA LEU A 38 1.54 -1.42 -18.43
C LEU A 38 1.10 -1.14 -16.99
N THR A 39 1.04 -2.16 -16.15
CA THR A 39 0.67 -2.02 -14.72
C THR A 39 1.70 -1.19 -13.95
N GLY A 40 3.00 -1.44 -14.14
CA GLY A 40 4.07 -0.62 -13.56
C GLY A 40 4.01 0.85 -14.02
N PHE A 41 3.72 1.09 -15.30
CA PHE A 41 3.53 2.46 -15.81
C PHE A 41 2.33 3.16 -15.18
N LEU A 42 1.19 2.46 -15.07
CA LEU A 42 -0.01 3.00 -14.41
C LEU A 42 0.23 3.29 -12.93
N GLY A 43 0.91 2.39 -12.22
CA GLY A 43 1.28 2.57 -10.82
C GLY A 43 2.18 3.77 -10.61
N ALA A 44 3.24 3.90 -11.42
CA ALA A 44 4.14 5.05 -11.40
C ALA A 44 3.40 6.36 -11.74
N TRP A 45 2.52 6.34 -12.72
CA TRP A 45 1.71 7.51 -13.11
C TRP A 45 0.80 7.97 -11.96
N LEU A 46 0.15 7.01 -11.28
CA LEU A 46 -0.74 7.29 -10.16
C LEU A 46 0.03 7.82 -8.94
N ALA A 47 1.15 7.20 -8.59
CA ALA A 47 2.03 7.67 -7.53
C ALA A 47 2.51 9.11 -7.79
N ARG A 48 2.88 9.43 -9.04
CA ARG A 48 3.28 10.78 -9.45
C ARG A 48 2.13 11.78 -9.38
N ARG A 49 0.89 11.35 -9.62
CA ARG A 49 -0.30 12.21 -9.54
C ARG A 49 -0.65 12.54 -8.09
N GLU A 50 -0.71 11.52 -7.22
CA GLU A 50 -1.06 11.71 -5.81
C GLU A 50 0.08 12.39 -5.03
N GLY A 51 1.34 12.04 -5.31
CA GLY A 51 2.50 12.67 -4.67
C GLY A 51 2.56 14.19 -4.91
N ARG A 52 2.16 14.65 -6.11
CA ARG A 52 2.07 16.09 -6.42
C ARG A 52 0.99 16.80 -5.59
N LYS A 53 -0.17 16.17 -5.36
CA LYS A 53 -1.23 16.77 -4.54
C LYS A 53 -0.79 16.92 -3.08
N VAL A 54 -0.18 15.86 -2.53
CA VAL A 54 0.34 15.87 -1.16
C VAL A 54 1.43 16.92 -0.99
N TRP A 55 2.33 17.05 -1.97
CA TRP A 55 3.36 18.08 -1.96
C TRP A 55 2.78 19.50 -1.94
N THR A 56 1.78 19.78 -2.79
CA THR A 56 1.10 21.08 -2.82
C THR A 56 0.42 21.38 -1.48
N TYR A 57 -0.27 20.40 -0.89
CA TYR A 57 -0.95 20.56 0.39
C TYR A 57 0.03 20.75 1.56
N ALA A 58 1.13 20.02 1.58
CA ALA A 58 2.21 20.20 2.55
C ALA A 58 2.80 21.60 2.47
N ARG A 59 3.06 22.11 1.26
CA ARG A 59 3.57 23.47 1.04
C ARG A 59 2.58 24.54 1.50
N GLN A 60 1.28 24.32 1.29
CA GLN A 60 0.24 25.23 1.75
C GLN A 60 0.18 25.28 3.28
N GLN A 61 0.22 24.14 3.98
CA GLN A 61 0.25 24.10 5.45
C GLN A 61 1.50 24.77 6.04
N LEU A 62 2.67 24.53 5.44
CA LEU A 62 3.91 25.19 5.84
C LEU A 62 3.86 26.71 5.63
N SER A 63 3.16 27.18 4.59
CA SER A 63 3.02 28.62 4.32
C SER A 63 2.20 29.37 5.38
N VAL A 64 1.32 28.66 6.09
CA VAL A 64 0.54 29.19 7.23
C VAL A 64 1.18 28.87 8.59
N GLY A 65 2.40 28.34 8.62
CA GLY A 65 3.14 27.99 9.85
C GLY A 65 2.62 26.74 10.55
N ALA A 66 1.76 25.95 9.91
CA ALA A 66 1.24 24.69 10.44
C ALA A 66 2.17 23.52 10.07
N PHE A 67 2.35 22.57 11.01
CA PHE A 67 3.17 21.38 10.78
C PHE A 67 2.37 20.32 10.00
N PRO A 68 2.79 19.91 8.79
CA PRO A 68 1.98 19.09 7.89
C PRO A 68 2.07 17.59 8.18
N THR A 69 1.69 17.17 9.40
CA THR A 69 1.81 15.77 9.86
C THR A 69 1.09 14.78 8.94
N ASP A 70 -0.14 15.10 8.52
CA ASP A 70 -0.94 14.23 7.66
C ASP A 70 -0.36 14.11 6.25
N SER A 71 0.20 15.19 5.71
CA SER A 71 0.84 15.18 4.39
C SER A 71 2.12 14.35 4.37
N ILE A 72 2.84 14.30 5.50
CA ILE A 72 4.03 13.46 5.63
C ILE A 72 3.64 11.98 5.61
N LEU A 73 2.60 11.60 6.38
CA LEU A 73 2.09 10.23 6.40
C LEU A 73 1.55 9.79 5.03
N ASP A 74 0.77 10.66 4.37
CA ASP A 74 0.27 10.41 3.01
C ASP A 74 1.43 10.31 2.00
N GLY A 75 2.46 11.15 2.15
CA GLY A 75 3.66 11.09 1.32
C GLY A 75 4.41 9.76 1.46
N ILE A 76 4.58 9.28 2.69
CA ILE A 76 5.21 7.98 2.98
C ILE A 76 4.37 6.83 2.38
N ALA A 77 3.03 6.90 2.51
CA ALA A 77 2.14 5.89 1.94
C ALA A 77 2.20 5.85 0.41
N ILE A 78 2.21 7.02 -0.26
CA ILE A 78 2.34 7.11 -1.73
C ILE A 78 3.71 6.62 -2.19
N PHE A 79 4.78 6.97 -1.48
CA PHE A 79 6.13 6.52 -1.82
C PHE A 79 6.27 5.00 -1.67
N THR A 80 5.80 4.45 -0.55
CA THR A 80 5.85 3.01 -0.28
C THR A 80 4.95 2.24 -1.26
N GLY A 81 3.74 2.75 -1.53
CA GLY A 81 2.83 2.17 -2.52
C GLY A 81 3.37 2.26 -3.95
N GLY A 82 4.03 3.37 -4.31
CA GLY A 82 4.70 3.52 -5.61
C GLY A 82 5.87 2.57 -5.78
N LEU A 83 6.69 2.39 -4.74
CA LEU A 83 7.78 1.40 -4.74
C LEU A 83 7.26 -0.04 -4.86
N LEU A 84 6.15 -0.36 -4.19
CA LEU A 84 5.51 -1.67 -4.28
C LEU A 84 4.89 -1.92 -5.67
N LEU A 85 4.26 -0.92 -6.29
CA LEU A 85 3.72 -1.02 -7.65
C LEU A 85 4.80 -1.04 -8.75
N MET A 86 6.03 -0.61 -8.42
CA MET A 86 7.19 -0.76 -9.30
C MET A 86 7.80 -2.17 -9.19
N SER A 87 7.54 -2.90 -8.11
CA SER A 87 7.91 -4.31 -7.97
C SER A 87 6.96 -5.14 -8.85
N PRO A 88 7.45 -5.80 -9.91
CA PRO A 88 6.60 -6.50 -10.86
C PRO A 88 6.06 -7.79 -10.23
N GLY A 89 4.93 -7.67 -9.54
CA GLY A 89 4.29 -8.76 -8.82
C GLY A 89 2.82 -8.76 -9.11
N LEU A 90 2.36 -9.58 -10.07
CA LEU A 90 0.94 -9.65 -10.48
C LEU A 90 -0.06 -9.71 -9.31
N ILE A 91 0.31 -10.39 -8.22
CA ILE A 91 -0.52 -10.51 -7.01
C ILE A 91 -0.44 -9.23 -6.18
N THR A 92 0.75 -8.68 -5.97
CA THR A 92 0.97 -7.44 -5.21
C THR A 92 0.48 -6.20 -5.97
N ASP A 93 0.42 -6.24 -7.30
CA ASP A 93 -0.20 -5.21 -8.14
C ASP A 93 -1.72 -5.22 -8.00
N VAL A 94 -2.38 -6.40 -7.98
CA VAL A 94 -3.83 -6.47 -7.73
C VAL A 94 -4.15 -5.99 -6.31
N PHE A 95 -3.41 -6.44 -5.30
CA PHE A 95 -3.59 -5.96 -3.92
C PHE A 95 -3.24 -4.48 -3.75
N GLY A 96 -2.18 -4.00 -4.41
CA GLY A 96 -1.74 -2.61 -4.43
C GLY A 96 -2.74 -1.70 -5.14
N PHE A 97 -3.29 -2.14 -6.28
CA PHE A 97 -4.38 -1.46 -6.96
C PHE A 97 -5.62 -1.43 -6.06
N LEU A 98 -6.00 -2.55 -5.43
CA LEU A 98 -7.15 -2.63 -4.52
C LEU A 98 -6.99 -1.71 -3.29
N MET A 99 -5.76 -1.47 -2.83
CA MET A 99 -5.46 -0.62 -1.69
C MET A 99 -5.44 0.87 -2.06
N VAL A 100 -5.05 1.20 -3.30
CA VAL A 100 -5.01 2.58 -3.83
C VAL A 100 -6.36 2.99 -4.45
N PHE A 101 -7.21 2.04 -4.86
CA PHE A 101 -8.48 2.35 -5.51
C PHE A 101 -9.48 3.04 -4.53
N PRO A 102 -10.10 4.16 -4.92
CA PRO A 102 -10.89 5.00 -4.02
C PRO A 102 -12.19 4.35 -3.50
N VAL A 103 -12.70 3.32 -4.18
CA VAL A 103 -13.94 2.61 -3.80
C VAL A 103 -13.68 1.55 -2.73
N THR A 104 -12.51 0.92 -2.73
CA THR A 104 -12.12 -0.14 -1.78
C THR A 104 -11.41 0.39 -0.53
N ARG A 105 -10.96 1.65 -0.55
CA ARG A 105 -10.35 2.38 0.58
C ARG A 105 -11.14 2.28 1.90
N PRO A 106 -12.47 2.52 1.98
CA PRO A 106 -13.20 2.45 3.24
C PRO A 106 -13.38 1.02 3.78
N ILE A 107 -13.38 0.00 2.91
CA ILE A 107 -13.54 -1.41 3.31
C ILE A 107 -12.28 -1.90 4.02
N PHE A 108 -11.12 -1.57 3.47
CA PHE A 108 -9.83 -1.95 4.03
C PHE A 108 -9.54 -1.21 5.35
N THR A 109 -9.84 0.10 5.41
CA THR A 109 -9.74 0.88 6.66
C THR A 109 -10.64 0.32 7.76
N ARG A 110 -11.86 -0.13 7.43
CA ARG A 110 -12.77 -0.77 8.40
C ARG A 110 -12.24 -2.12 8.89
N TRP A 111 -11.63 -2.92 8.00
CA TRP A 111 -11.02 -4.20 8.36
C TRP A 111 -9.81 -4.03 9.29
N ILE A 112 -8.93 -3.07 8.98
CA ILE A 112 -7.78 -2.73 9.84
C ILE A 112 -8.26 -2.20 11.19
N LEU A 113 -9.24 -1.29 11.22
CA LEU A 113 -9.83 -0.78 12.46
C LEU A 113 -10.51 -1.88 13.28
N ALA A 114 -11.14 -2.87 12.66
CA ALA A 114 -11.73 -4.02 13.35
C ALA A 114 -10.67 -4.91 14.01
N ILE A 115 -9.53 -5.13 13.34
CA ILE A 115 -8.40 -5.88 13.89
C ILE A 115 -7.75 -5.11 15.04
N ILE A 116 -7.59 -3.79 14.90
CA ILE A 116 -7.05 -2.91 15.94
C ILE A 116 -7.99 -2.85 17.14
N ARG A 117 -9.30 -2.65 16.95
CA ARG A 117 -10.31 -2.70 18.03
C ARG A 117 -10.32 -4.04 18.76
N LYS A 118 -10.18 -5.15 18.03
CA LYS A 118 -10.15 -6.50 18.61
C LYS A 118 -8.88 -6.74 19.45
N ARG A 119 -7.79 -6.00 19.21
CA ARG A 119 -6.58 -6.02 20.06
C ARG A 119 -6.59 -4.99 21.18
N ILE A 120 -7.28 -3.86 21.01
CA ILE A 120 -7.46 -2.84 22.05
C ILE A 120 -8.53 -3.26 23.06
N GLY A 121 -9.51 -4.08 22.67
CA GLY A 121 -10.55 -4.62 23.57
C GLY A 121 -10.05 -5.64 24.61
N THR A 122 -8.77 -6.05 24.56
CA THR A 122 -8.17 -6.99 25.52
C THR A 122 -7.06 -6.38 26.37
N GLY A 123 -6.88 -5.06 26.32
CA GLY A 123 -5.90 -4.34 27.13
C GLY A 123 -6.59 -3.23 27.94
N SER A 124 -6.85 -3.51 29.21
CA SER A 124 -7.39 -2.60 30.22
C SER A 124 -6.80 -1.19 30.14
N TYR A 125 -7.59 -0.22 29.68
CA TYR A 125 -7.38 1.19 30.02
C TYR A 125 -8.31 1.49 31.19
N SER A 126 -7.92 1.07 32.39
CA SER A 126 -8.48 1.67 33.60
C SER A 126 -8.07 3.13 33.58
N PHE A 127 -9.04 3.98 33.23
CA PHE A 127 -8.98 5.41 33.30
C PHE A 127 -8.73 5.81 34.77
N PHE A 128 -7.47 5.93 35.16
CA PHE A 128 -7.11 6.52 36.44
C PHE A 128 -6.75 7.99 36.21
N TRP A 129 -7.80 8.77 35.93
CA TRP A 129 -7.79 10.19 36.18
C TRP A 129 -8.12 10.35 37.65
N ARG A 130 -7.13 10.70 38.47
CA ARG A 130 -7.37 11.21 39.82
C ARG A 130 -6.44 12.39 40.06
N GLU A 131 -7.12 13.48 40.39
CA GLU A 131 -6.63 14.79 40.85
C GLU A 131 -5.60 14.68 41.97
#